data_AF-A0A0A1WE00-F1
#
_entry.id   AF-A0A0A1WE00-F1
#
_cell.length_a   1.000
_cell.length_b   1.000
_cell.length_c   1.000
_cell.angle_alpha   90.00
_cell.angle_beta   90.00
_cell.angle_gamma   90.00
#
_symmetry.space_group_name_H-M   'P 1'
#
loop_
_entity.id
_entity.type
_entity.pdbx_description
1 polymer ?
#
loop_
_entity_poly.entity_id
_entity_poly.type
_entity_poly.pdbx_seq_one_letter_code
_entity_poly.pdbx_strand_id
1 'polypeptide(L)'
;MRMLYLLIHNNITHEQCLQTVKQFIELCNGSSSSVRRNISHTTAIKFLYARKFDVQRAVSLYEQHEQIRLREGLYNINPDLEPLYSELKTGKFTILPSRDANGAAIALFTANKHSPLSVTHTITLQGIVYQLDCALQDTETQRAGLIFIYDMSGSKYSNFDYDLSQKILTLL
;
A
#
# COMPACT_ATOMS: atom_id res chain seq x y z
N MET A 1 5.14 16.73 15.50
CA MET A 1 6.35 17.58 15.37
C MET A 1 7.38 17.08 14.34
N ARG A 2 7.07 16.10 13.47
CA ARG A 2 7.93 15.71 12.31
C ARG A 2 7.36 16.12 10.94
N MET A 3 6.14 16.68 10.92
CA MET A 3 5.45 17.16 9.72
C MET A 3 6.03 18.48 9.18
N LEU A 4 6.76 19.24 10.02
CA LEU A 4 7.43 20.49 9.62
C LEU A 4 8.81 20.24 8.98
N TYR A 5 9.51 19.15 9.34
CA TYR A 5 10.89 18.92 8.91
C TYR A 5 11.01 18.33 7.49
N LEU A 6 9.94 17.76 6.94
CA LEU A 6 9.92 17.19 5.58
C LEU A 6 9.49 18.19 4.48
N LEU A 7 9.17 19.42 4.83
CA LEU A 7 8.94 20.52 3.86
C LEU A 7 10.26 21.03 3.24
N ILE A 8 11.41 20.72 3.85
CA ILE A 8 12.71 21.30 3.49
C ILE A 8 13.29 20.70 2.19
N HIS A 9 12.82 19.55 1.72
CA HIS A 9 13.37 18.94 0.49
C HIS A 9 12.75 19.45 -0.83
N ASN A 10 11.73 20.31 -0.81
CA ASN A 10 11.09 20.84 -2.04
C ASN A 10 10.88 22.37 -2.08
N ASN A 11 11.37 23.17 -1.13
CA ASN A 11 11.12 24.63 -1.09
C ASN A 11 9.61 25.02 -1.17
N ILE A 12 8.71 24.19 -0.64
CA ILE A 12 7.26 24.47 -0.64
C ILE A 12 6.89 25.08 0.72
N THR A 13 6.25 26.24 0.70
CA THR A 13 5.77 26.87 1.94
C THR A 13 4.59 26.09 2.53
N HIS A 14 4.34 26.23 3.83
CA HIS A 14 3.19 25.60 4.49
C HIS A 14 1.86 25.98 3.80
N GLU A 15 1.73 27.23 3.38
CA GLU A 15 0.55 27.74 2.67
C GLU A 15 0.39 27.10 1.29
N GLN A 16 1.48 27.00 0.52
CA GLN A 16 1.46 26.31 -0.78
C GLN A 16 1.07 24.83 -0.60
N CYS A 17 1.59 24.15 0.41
CA CYS A 17 1.24 22.75 0.71
C CYS A 17 -0.27 22.59 0.95
N LEU A 18 -0.87 23.45 1.79
CA LEU A 18 -2.31 23.41 2.06
C LEU A 18 -3.14 23.64 0.78
N GLN A 19 -2.72 24.59 -0.05
CA GLN A 19 -3.39 24.90 -1.31
C GLN A 19 -3.31 23.72 -2.30
N THR A 20 -2.14 23.09 -2.42
CA THR A 20 -1.93 21.92 -3.28
C THR A 20 -2.75 20.72 -2.82
N VAL A 21 -2.83 20.47 -1.50
CA VAL A 21 -3.67 19.41 -0.94
C VAL A 21 -5.15 19.67 -1.25
N LYS A 22 -5.62 20.91 -1.07
CA LYS A 22 -6.99 21.27 -1.40
C LYS A 22 -7.30 21.06 -2.88
N GLN A 23 -6.41 21.52 -3.77
CA GLN A 23 -6.55 21.34 -5.21
C GLN A 23 -6.59 19.85 -5.61
N PHE A 24 -5.74 19.02 -5.01
CA PHE A 24 -5.75 17.57 -5.22
C PHE A 24 -7.10 16.96 -4.82
N ILE A 25 -7.60 17.27 -3.64
CA ILE A 25 -8.89 16.74 -3.13
C ILE A 25 -10.06 17.19 -4.02
N GLU A 26 -10.05 18.45 -4.47
CA GLU A 26 -11.07 18.99 -5.38
C GLU A 26 -11.07 18.26 -6.72
N LEU A 27 -9.90 18.06 -7.33
CA LEU A 27 -9.79 17.34 -8.61
C LEU A 27 -10.23 15.87 -8.47
N CYS A 28 -9.80 15.17 -7.43
CA CYS A 28 -10.22 13.79 -7.18
C CYS A 28 -11.72 13.65 -6.90
N ASN A 29 -12.40 14.70 -6.44
CA ASN A 29 -13.85 14.72 -6.25
C ASN A 29 -14.62 15.23 -7.47
N GLY A 30 -14.00 16.07 -8.32
CA GLY A 30 -14.57 16.61 -9.54
C GLY A 30 -14.54 15.65 -10.73
N SER A 31 -13.59 14.70 -10.75
CA SER A 31 -13.51 13.63 -11.74
C SER A 31 -14.64 12.59 -11.56
N SER A 32 -15.80 12.86 -12.15
CA SER A 32 -16.81 11.88 -12.61
C SER A 32 -17.43 10.86 -11.64
N SER A 33 -17.43 11.07 -10.30
CA SER A 33 -18.22 10.22 -9.40
C SER A 33 -19.26 11.02 -8.61
N SER A 34 -20.53 10.61 -8.69
CA SER A 34 -21.65 11.10 -7.87
C SER A 34 -21.48 10.88 -6.36
N VAL A 35 -20.44 10.16 -5.97
CA VAL A 35 -20.03 9.91 -4.58
C VAL A 35 -18.77 10.72 -4.29
N ARG A 36 -18.85 11.64 -3.32
CA ARG A 36 -17.66 12.32 -2.78
C ARG A 36 -16.77 11.28 -2.10
N ARG A 37 -15.50 11.22 -2.51
CA ARG A 37 -14.50 10.35 -1.89
C ARG A 37 -14.02 11.04 -0.62
N ASN A 38 -14.12 10.36 0.53
CA ASN A 38 -13.60 10.86 1.80
C ASN A 38 -12.08 10.71 1.85
N ILE A 39 -11.38 11.52 1.05
CA ILE A 39 -9.91 11.52 0.98
C ILE A 39 -9.38 12.29 2.18
N SER A 40 -8.67 11.60 3.07
CA SER A 40 -8.02 12.23 4.21
C SER A 40 -6.86 13.14 3.77
N HIS A 41 -6.58 14.18 4.55
CA HIS A 41 -5.44 15.08 4.31
C HIS A 41 -4.11 14.31 4.29
N THR A 42 -3.96 13.30 5.15
CA THR A 42 -2.79 12.42 5.19
C THR A 42 -2.64 11.58 3.92
N THR A 43 -3.74 11.10 3.34
CA THR A 43 -3.73 10.37 2.07
C THR A 43 -3.30 11.29 0.93
N ALA A 44 -3.90 12.48 0.84
CA ALA A 44 -3.56 13.45 -0.21
C ALA A 44 -2.07 13.82 -0.18
N ILE A 45 -1.51 14.07 1.01
CA ILE A 45 -0.08 14.37 1.18
C ILE A 45 0.79 13.22 0.66
N LYS A 46 0.46 11.95 0.93
CA LYS A 46 1.25 10.79 0.47
C LYS A 46 1.39 10.77 -1.06
N PHE A 47 0.27 10.90 -1.78
CA PHE A 47 0.27 10.89 -3.25
C PHE A 47 0.98 12.12 -3.84
N LEU A 48 0.81 13.29 -3.22
CA LEU A 48 1.53 14.50 -3.62
C LEU A 48 3.04 14.34 -3.43
N TYR A 49 3.50 13.82 -2.29
CA TYR A 49 4.93 13.57 -2.06
C TYR A 49 5.52 12.60 -3.09
N ALA A 50 4.82 11.51 -3.41
CA ALA A 50 5.25 10.53 -4.42
C ALA A 50 5.45 11.13 -5.82
N ARG A 51 4.87 12.30 -6.08
CA ARG A 51 4.99 13.04 -7.35
C ARG A 51 5.61 14.43 -7.18
N LYS A 52 6.35 14.66 -6.08
CA LYS A 52 7.03 15.93 -5.79
C LYS A 52 6.07 17.14 -5.86
N PHE A 53 4.86 16.96 -5.33
CA PHE A 53 3.76 17.93 -5.31
C PHE A 53 3.22 18.35 -6.69
N ASP A 54 3.50 17.59 -7.74
CA ASP A 54 2.80 17.71 -9.02
C ASP A 54 1.38 17.19 -8.90
N VAL A 55 0.41 18.11 -8.86
CA VAL A 55 -1.00 17.79 -8.61
C VAL A 55 -1.55 16.84 -9.66
N GLN A 56 -1.33 17.11 -10.96
CA GLN A 56 -1.95 16.32 -12.01
C GLN A 56 -1.42 14.89 -12.01
N ARG A 57 -0.10 14.72 -11.87
CA ARG A 57 0.50 13.39 -11.76
C ARG A 57 0.10 12.67 -10.48
N ALA A 58 -0.08 13.39 -9.37
CA ALA A 58 -0.58 12.81 -8.12
C ALA A 58 -2.02 12.33 -8.26
N VAL A 59 -2.90 13.10 -8.92
CA VAL A 59 -4.29 12.72 -9.19
C VAL A 59 -4.33 11.46 -10.04
N SER A 60 -3.57 11.41 -11.14
CA SER A 60 -3.51 10.20 -11.99
C SER A 60 -3.00 8.98 -11.21
N LEU A 61 -1.99 9.14 -10.36
CA LEU A 61 -1.49 8.06 -9.50
C LEU A 61 -2.57 7.58 -8.51
N TYR A 62 -3.32 8.49 -7.90
CA TYR A 62 -4.40 8.16 -6.98
C TYR A 62 -5.54 7.43 -7.70
N GLU A 63 -5.97 7.91 -8.87
CA GLU A 63 -7.02 7.25 -9.66
C GLU A 63 -6.61 5.84 -10.08
N GLN A 64 -5.36 5.65 -10.51
CA GLN A 64 -4.82 4.32 -10.80
C GLN A 64 -4.82 3.41 -9.57
N HIS A 65 -4.40 3.92 -8.42
CA HIS A 65 -4.42 3.19 -7.15
C HIS A 65 -5.85 2.75 -6.78
N GLU A 66 -6.85 3.64 -6.86
CA GLU A 66 -8.25 3.30 -6.57
C GLU A 66 -8.82 2.29 -7.56
N GLN A 67 -8.50 2.40 -8.85
CA GLN A 67 -8.94 1.43 -9.86
C GLN A 67 -8.39 0.04 -9.61
N ILE A 68 -7.12 -0.08 -9.20
CA ILE A 68 -6.51 -1.36 -8.86
C ILE A 68 -7.19 -1.94 -7.61
N ARG A 69 -7.36 -1.13 -6.56
CA ARG A 69 -8.06 -1.59 -5.35
C ARG A 69 -9.48 -2.06 -5.63
N LEU A 70 -10.21 -1.39 -6.51
CA LEU A 70 -11.56 -1.78 -6.90
C LEU A 70 -11.56 -3.09 -7.69
N ARG A 71 -10.72 -3.18 -8.73
CA ARG A 71 -10.62 -4.35 -9.61
C ARG A 71 -10.22 -5.62 -8.87
N GLU A 72 -9.29 -5.49 -7.94
CA GLU A 72 -8.73 -6.61 -7.17
C GLU A 72 -9.54 -6.88 -5.87
N GLY A 73 -10.63 -6.15 -5.62
CA GLY A 73 -11.48 -6.37 -4.44
C GLY A 73 -10.75 -6.13 -3.12
N LEU A 74 -9.95 -5.07 -3.05
CA LEU A 74 -9.10 -4.73 -1.91
C LEU A 74 -9.77 -3.77 -0.91
N TYR A 75 -11.11 -3.70 -0.92
CA TYR A 75 -11.90 -2.93 0.05
C TYR A 75 -12.66 -3.88 0.96
N ASN A 76 -12.86 -3.47 2.23
CA ASN A 76 -13.64 -4.23 3.22
C ASN A 76 -13.17 -5.68 3.37
N ILE A 77 -11.86 -5.90 3.34
CA ILE A 77 -11.25 -7.23 3.45
C ILE A 77 -11.60 -7.82 4.82
N ASN A 78 -12.32 -8.96 4.83
CA ASN A 78 -12.70 -9.65 6.05
C ASN A 78 -11.79 -10.89 6.25
N PRO A 79 -10.86 -10.86 7.22
CA PRO A 79 -9.88 -11.92 7.44
C PRO A 79 -10.50 -13.22 7.98
N ASP A 80 -11.73 -13.19 8.49
CA ASP A 80 -12.40 -14.33 9.11
C ASP A 80 -13.18 -15.19 8.10
N LEU A 81 -13.21 -14.79 6.81
CA LEU A 81 -13.92 -15.50 5.75
C LEU A 81 -12.98 -16.34 4.89
N GLU A 82 -13.48 -17.51 4.46
CA GLU A 82 -12.79 -18.32 3.45
C GLU A 82 -12.95 -17.69 2.04
N PRO A 83 -11.94 -17.84 1.16
CA PRO A 83 -10.70 -18.59 1.33
C PRO A 83 -9.56 -17.80 2.00
N LEU A 84 -9.79 -16.53 2.38
CA LEU A 84 -8.76 -15.63 2.89
C LEU A 84 -8.22 -16.07 4.26
N TYR A 85 -9.09 -16.55 5.15
CA TYR A 85 -8.69 -17.06 6.46
C TYR A 85 -7.63 -18.17 6.36
N SER A 86 -7.88 -19.17 5.51
CA SER A 86 -6.91 -20.25 5.24
C SER A 86 -5.63 -19.74 4.59
N GLU A 87 -5.73 -18.76 3.69
CA GLU A 87 -4.56 -18.14 3.07
C GLU A 87 -3.67 -17.42 4.09
N LEU A 88 -4.26 -16.61 4.99
CA LEU A 88 -3.55 -15.93 6.07
C LEU A 88 -2.82 -16.92 6.99
N LYS A 89 -3.46 -18.06 7.29
CA LYS A 89 -2.87 -19.12 8.11
C LYS A 89 -1.64 -19.79 7.50
N THR A 90 -1.43 -19.71 6.18
CA THR A 90 -0.21 -20.25 5.56
C THR A 90 1.05 -19.54 6.08
N GLY A 91 0.92 -18.28 6.53
CA GLY A 91 2.04 -17.45 6.94
C GLY A 91 3.08 -17.30 5.83
N LYS A 92 2.65 -17.35 4.55
CA LYS A 92 3.54 -17.07 3.41
C LYS A 92 3.84 -15.59 3.28
N PHE A 93 2.92 -14.73 3.73
CA PHE A 93 3.19 -13.32 3.96
C PHE A 93 2.96 -13.01 5.43
N THR A 94 3.91 -12.33 6.06
CA THR A 94 3.80 -11.94 7.47
C THR A 94 4.56 -10.65 7.76
N ILE A 95 4.08 -9.91 8.75
CA ILE A 95 4.82 -8.79 9.35
C ILE A 95 5.55 -9.34 10.57
N LEU A 96 6.88 -9.32 10.53
CA LEU A 96 7.68 -9.83 11.63
C LEU A 96 7.50 -8.96 12.89
N PRO A 97 7.56 -9.56 14.09
CA PRO A 97 7.48 -8.80 15.33
C PRO A 97 8.69 -7.89 15.56
N SER A 98 9.81 -8.20 14.91
CA SER A 98 11.05 -7.43 14.97
C SER A 98 11.09 -6.34 13.91
N ARG A 99 11.75 -5.23 14.23
CA ARG A 99 12.03 -4.11 13.32
C ARG A 99 13.50 -4.10 12.90
N ASP A 100 13.79 -3.37 11.84
CA ASP A 100 15.18 -3.08 11.47
C ASP A 100 15.84 -2.09 12.46
N ALA A 101 17.13 -1.79 12.25
CA ALA A 101 17.87 -0.85 13.08
C ALA A 101 17.32 0.59 13.06
N ASN A 102 16.50 0.94 12.07
CA ASN A 102 15.89 2.26 11.89
C ASN A 102 14.43 2.32 12.38
N GLY A 103 13.87 1.20 12.87
CA GLY A 103 12.49 1.07 13.32
C GLY A 103 11.49 0.71 12.23
N ALA A 104 11.92 0.42 11.01
CA ALA A 104 11.05 -0.03 9.92
C ALA A 104 10.51 -1.43 10.23
N ALA A 105 9.21 -1.61 10.00
CA ALA A 105 8.59 -2.93 10.12
C ALA A 105 9.04 -3.83 8.97
N ILE A 106 9.24 -5.12 9.24
CA ILE A 106 9.75 -6.08 8.26
C ILE A 106 8.58 -6.93 7.75
N ALA A 107 8.25 -6.77 6.48
CA ALA A 107 7.30 -7.61 5.76
C ALA A 107 8.08 -8.74 5.05
N LEU A 108 7.72 -9.99 5.30
CA LEU A 108 8.38 -11.16 4.72
C LEU A 108 7.40 -11.93 3.84
N PHE A 109 7.77 -12.15 2.59
CA PHE A 109 7.10 -13.08 1.68
C PHE A 109 7.97 -14.31 1.45
N THR A 110 7.49 -15.48 1.90
CA THR A 110 8.17 -16.77 1.73
C THR A 110 7.65 -17.48 0.48
N ALA A 111 8.43 -17.40 -0.60
CA ALA A 111 8.00 -17.87 -1.92
C ALA A 111 7.72 -19.38 -1.96
N ASN A 112 8.47 -20.20 -1.23
CA ASN A 112 8.30 -21.65 -1.24
C ASN A 112 6.92 -22.11 -0.68
N LYS A 113 6.24 -21.28 0.10
CA LYS A 113 4.89 -21.52 0.63
C LYS A 113 3.80 -21.05 -0.34
N HIS A 114 4.15 -20.27 -1.35
CA HIS A 114 3.20 -19.78 -2.34
C HIS A 114 2.93 -20.86 -3.38
N SER A 115 1.66 -21.18 -3.58
CA SER A 115 1.21 -22.18 -4.55
C SER A 115 0.11 -21.54 -5.41
N PRO A 116 0.46 -21.01 -6.61
CA PRO A 116 -0.50 -20.36 -7.51
C PRO A 116 -1.63 -21.27 -7.98
N LEU A 117 -1.39 -22.60 -7.96
CA LEU A 117 -2.38 -23.61 -8.36
C LEU A 117 -3.46 -23.87 -7.29
N SER A 118 -3.19 -23.55 -6.03
CA SER A 118 -4.12 -23.82 -4.92
C SER A 118 -4.95 -22.62 -4.52
N VAL A 119 -4.40 -21.41 -4.66
CA VAL A 119 -5.04 -20.17 -4.24
C VAL A 119 -4.82 -19.12 -5.32
N THR A 120 -5.86 -18.37 -5.68
CA THR A 120 -5.74 -17.33 -6.69
C THR A 120 -4.85 -16.19 -6.18
N HIS A 121 -4.17 -15.50 -7.10
CA HIS A 121 -3.35 -14.34 -6.76
C HIS A 121 -4.18 -13.25 -6.06
N THR A 122 -5.48 -13.10 -6.37
CA THR A 122 -6.35 -12.10 -5.73
C THR A 122 -6.49 -12.34 -4.23
N ILE A 123 -6.69 -13.58 -3.80
CA ILE A 123 -6.79 -13.92 -2.36
C ILE A 123 -5.44 -13.71 -1.67
N THR A 124 -4.35 -14.09 -2.33
CA THR A 124 -2.99 -13.82 -1.82
C THR A 124 -2.76 -12.31 -1.67
N LEU A 125 -3.18 -11.51 -2.65
CA LEU A 125 -3.05 -10.06 -2.66
C LEU A 125 -3.90 -9.40 -1.56
N GLN A 126 -5.13 -9.87 -1.35
CA GLN A 126 -5.97 -9.44 -0.24
C GLN A 126 -5.28 -9.69 1.11
N GLY A 127 -4.67 -10.88 1.30
CA GLY A 127 -3.94 -11.20 2.52
C GLY A 127 -2.72 -10.32 2.75
N ILE A 128 -1.99 -9.96 1.69
CA ILE A 128 -0.86 -9.02 1.75
C ILE A 128 -1.36 -7.63 2.13
N VAL A 129 -2.34 -7.10 1.41
CA VAL A 129 -2.86 -5.74 1.61
C VAL A 129 -3.49 -5.59 2.99
N TYR A 130 -4.24 -6.59 3.47
CA TYR A 130 -4.81 -6.59 4.80
C TYR A 130 -3.72 -6.47 5.89
N GLN A 131 -2.68 -7.30 5.81
CA GLN A 131 -1.59 -7.27 6.80
C GLN A 131 -0.78 -5.97 6.74
N LEU A 132 -0.58 -5.41 5.54
CA LEU A 132 0.05 -4.10 5.38
C LEU A 132 -0.82 -2.97 5.96
N ASP A 133 -2.13 -2.99 5.69
CA ASP A 133 -3.08 -2.01 6.23
C ASP A 133 -3.09 -2.06 7.78
N CYS A 134 -3.05 -3.26 8.38
CA CYS A 134 -2.87 -3.44 9.82
C CYS A 134 -1.52 -2.89 10.32
N ALA A 135 -0.40 -3.21 9.66
CA ALA A 135 0.92 -2.70 10.05
C ALA A 135 1.02 -1.18 9.98
N LEU A 136 0.34 -0.57 9.01
CA LEU A 136 0.29 0.88 8.83
C LEU A 136 -0.62 1.59 9.86
N GLN A 137 -1.38 0.89 10.70
CA GLN A 137 -2.05 1.50 11.85
C GLN A 137 -1.05 1.91 12.94
N ASP A 138 0.11 1.26 12.99
CA ASP A 138 1.16 1.59 13.92
C ASP A 138 1.91 2.87 13.52
N THR A 139 1.99 3.82 14.45
CA THR A 139 2.61 5.13 14.24
C THR A 139 4.12 5.05 13.98
N GLU A 140 4.80 4.05 14.51
CA GLU A 140 6.22 3.86 14.26
C GLU A 140 6.45 3.36 12.83
N THR A 141 5.66 2.40 12.37
CA THR A 141 5.67 1.92 10.98
C THR A 141 5.32 3.04 10.00
N GLN A 142 4.33 3.90 10.30
CA GLN A 142 4.04 5.08 9.47
C GLN A 142 5.24 6.04 9.36
N ARG A 143 6.08 6.10 10.39
CA ARG A 143 7.21 7.02 10.50
C ARG A 143 8.49 6.46 9.89
N ALA A 144 8.79 5.19 10.14
CA ALA A 144 10.01 4.51 9.73
C ALA A 144 9.87 3.75 8.41
N GLY A 145 8.63 3.48 7.98
CA GLY A 145 8.32 2.74 6.77
C GLY A 145 8.33 1.23 6.96
N LEU A 146 8.43 0.54 5.83
CA LEU A 146 8.37 -0.90 5.71
C LEU A 146 9.57 -1.39 4.89
N ILE A 147 10.16 -2.51 5.27
CA ILE A 147 11.12 -3.26 4.47
C ILE A 147 10.42 -4.52 3.99
N PHE A 148 10.34 -4.70 2.68
CA PHE A 148 9.79 -5.90 2.07
C PHE A 148 10.93 -6.87 1.71
N ILE A 149 10.92 -8.06 2.31
CA ILE A 149 11.86 -9.15 2.04
C ILE A 149 11.12 -10.24 1.26
N TYR A 150 11.66 -10.59 0.10
CA TYR A 150 11.18 -11.71 -0.71
C TYR A 150 12.13 -12.90 -0.56
N ASP A 151 11.77 -13.85 0.30
CA ASP A 151 12.57 -15.05 0.56
C ASP A 151 12.32 -16.12 -0.49
N MET A 152 13.32 -16.30 -1.36
CA MET A 152 13.35 -17.29 -2.43
C MET A 152 13.87 -18.66 -1.99
N SER A 153 14.28 -18.82 -0.73
CA SER A 153 14.94 -20.03 -0.25
C SER A 153 14.05 -21.26 -0.41
N GLY A 154 14.54 -22.28 -1.13
CA GLY A 154 13.79 -23.51 -1.39
C GLY A 154 12.57 -23.35 -2.31
N SER A 155 12.40 -22.19 -2.96
CA SER A 155 11.35 -21.99 -3.96
C SER A 155 11.66 -22.74 -5.26
N LYS A 156 10.61 -23.17 -5.95
CA LYS A 156 10.64 -23.79 -7.28
C LYS A 156 9.96 -22.87 -8.29
N TYR A 157 10.16 -23.10 -9.58
CA TYR A 157 9.46 -22.37 -10.65
C TYR A 157 7.93 -22.41 -10.51
N SER A 158 7.38 -23.52 -10.02
CA SER A 158 5.94 -23.66 -9.76
C SER A 158 5.42 -22.73 -8.66
N ASN A 159 6.30 -22.16 -7.82
CA ASN A 159 5.95 -21.21 -6.80
C ASN A 159 5.99 -19.76 -7.31
N PHE A 160 6.51 -19.51 -8.51
CA PHE A 160 6.65 -18.16 -9.03
C PHE A 160 5.35 -17.69 -9.68
N ASP A 161 4.86 -16.53 -9.24
CA ASP A 161 3.69 -15.86 -9.81
C ASP A 161 4.11 -14.46 -10.26
N TYR A 162 4.28 -14.33 -11.57
CA TYR A 162 4.72 -13.08 -12.20
C TYR A 162 3.66 -11.97 -12.03
N ASP A 163 2.38 -12.32 -12.24
CA ASP A 163 1.28 -11.36 -12.17
C ASP A 163 1.11 -10.83 -10.75
N LEU A 164 1.17 -11.71 -9.75
CA LEU A 164 1.16 -11.33 -8.35
C LEU A 164 2.33 -10.39 -8.01
N SER A 165 3.54 -10.73 -8.49
CA SER A 165 4.74 -9.92 -8.23
C SER A 165 4.62 -8.51 -8.82
N GLN A 166 4.11 -8.39 -10.06
CA GLN A 166 3.84 -7.09 -10.67
C GLN A 166 2.79 -6.28 -9.89
N LYS A 167 1.72 -6.94 -9.43
CA LYS A 167 0.66 -6.29 -8.64
C LYS A 167 1.20 -5.78 -7.30
N ILE A 168 2.00 -6.56 -6.58
CA ILE A 168 2.62 -6.14 -5.31
C ILE A 168 3.49 -4.90 -5.53
N LEU A 169 4.36 -4.90 -6.55
CA LEU A 169 5.23 -3.76 -6.85
C LEU A 169 4.48 -2.48 -7.26
N THR A 170 3.27 -2.63 -7.80
CA THR A 170 2.44 -1.49 -8.21
C THR A 170 1.62 -0.92 -7.04
N LEU A 171 1.41 -1.70 -5.99
CA LEU A 171 0.65 -1.30 -4.80
C LEU A 171 1.51 -0.64 -3.71
N LEU A 172 2.83 -0.89 -3.71
CA LEU A 172 3.83 -0.27 -2.82
C LEU A 172 4.26 1.11 -3.34
#